data_AF-F7JLG8-F1
#
_entry.id   AF-F7JLG8-F1
#
_cell.length_a   1.000
_cell.length_b   1.000
_cell.length_c   1.000
_cell.angle_alpha   90.00
_cell.angle_beta   90.00
_cell.angle_gamma   90.00
#
_symmetry.space_group_name_H-M   'P 1'
#
loop_
_entity.id
_entity.type
_entity.pdbx_description
1 polymer ?
#
loop_
_entity_poly.entity_id
_entity_poly.type
_entity_poly.pdbx_seq_one_letter_code
_entity_poly.pdbx_strand_id
1 'polypeptide(L)'
;MIAGALILSVGTTSYAVYQAKNLRVFFEADVTEEQLKKAGEAFRAIEGVSEVEYVPGEQAWADFQAEYFADDPELAQEFDENPLADSFNYKLTVELSANTKEVREAIENVEGVRMVSDLSELK
;
A
#
# COMPACT_ATOMS: atom_id res chain seq x y z
N MET A 1 47.62 2.30 -31.30
CA MET A 1 47.01 0.98 -31.01
C MET A 1 46.21 1.15 -29.73
N ILE A 2 44.94 0.78 -29.81
CA ILE A 2 43.84 1.07 -28.88
C ILE A 2 43.86 0.09 -27.71
N ALA A 3 43.51 0.54 -26.50
CA ALA A 3 42.68 -0.17 -25.51
C ALA A 3 42.69 0.69 -24.23
N GLY A 4 41.61 1.24 -23.71
CA GLY A 4 40.21 0.84 -23.81
C GLY A 4 39.66 0.98 -22.38
N ALA A 5 39.28 2.18 -21.98
CA ALA A 5 38.58 2.41 -20.72
C ALA A 5 37.13 1.98 -20.91
N LEU A 6 36.77 0.82 -20.36
CA LEU A 6 35.39 0.36 -20.27
C LEU A 6 34.83 0.82 -18.92
N ILE A 7 34.18 1.98 -18.89
CA ILE A 7 33.31 2.36 -17.76
C ILE A 7 31.94 1.79 -18.09
N LEU A 8 31.58 0.65 -17.48
CA LEU A 8 30.22 0.14 -17.51
C LEU A 8 29.41 0.92 -16.47
N SER A 9 28.56 1.82 -16.93
CA SER A 9 27.55 2.47 -16.11
C SER A 9 26.58 1.42 -15.59
N VAL A 10 26.67 1.10 -14.30
CA VAL A 10 25.74 0.19 -13.64
C VAL A 10 24.41 0.93 -13.41
N GLY A 11 23.38 0.49 -14.15
CA GLY A 11 21.93 0.58 -13.89
C GLY A 11 21.36 1.83 -13.23
N THR A 12 20.67 2.67 -14.01
CA THR A 12 19.69 3.64 -13.50
C THR A 12 18.34 3.02 -13.11
N THR A 13 18.21 1.70 -13.13
CA THR A 13 16.91 1.02 -12.98
C THR A 13 16.36 1.00 -11.55
N SER A 14 17.12 1.40 -10.54
CA SER A 14 16.61 1.44 -9.16
C SER A 14 15.69 2.65 -8.90
N TYR A 15 15.86 3.77 -9.62
CA TYR A 15 15.19 5.03 -9.29
C TYR A 15 13.70 5.10 -9.63
N ALA A 16 13.22 4.31 -10.60
CA ALA A 16 11.80 4.35 -11.00
C ALA A 16 10.88 3.63 -10.00
N VAL A 17 11.42 2.66 -9.24
CA VAL A 17 10.69 1.98 -8.16
C VAL A 17 10.55 2.90 -6.93
N TYR A 18 11.48 3.83 -6.72
CA TYR A 18 11.54 4.71 -5.53
C TYR A 18 10.50 5.82 -5.43
N GLN A 19 9.57 5.96 -6.38
CA GLN A 19 8.65 7.09 -6.35
C GLN A 19 7.17 6.73 -6.43
N ALA A 20 6.81 5.46 -6.63
CA ALA A 20 5.42 5.04 -6.55
C ALA A 20 4.98 5.16 -5.09
N LYS A 21 3.94 5.97 -4.83
CA LYS A 21 3.44 6.15 -3.46
C LYS A 21 2.34 5.15 -3.20
N ASN A 22 2.56 4.30 -2.20
CA ASN A 22 1.58 3.33 -1.75
C ASN A 22 0.76 3.92 -0.61
N LEU A 23 -0.56 3.86 -0.73
CA LEU A 23 -1.50 4.29 0.29
C LEU A 23 -2.30 3.08 0.79
N ARG A 24 -2.52 2.96 2.10
CA ARG A 24 -3.49 2.04 2.70
C ARG A 24 -4.74 2.80 3.11
N VAL A 25 -5.90 2.34 2.67
CA VAL A 25 -7.20 2.95 2.95
C VAL A 25 -8.00 2.04 3.87
N PHE A 26 -8.27 2.53 5.06
CA PHE A 26 -9.05 1.84 6.09
C PHE A 26 -10.46 2.41 6.17
N PHE A 27 -11.41 1.55 6.53
CA PHE A 27 -12.82 1.87 6.56
C PHE A 27 -13.37 2.01 7.97
N GLU A 28 -14.56 2.58 8.05
CA GLU A 28 -15.39 2.55 9.26
C GLU A 28 -15.80 1.12 9.61
N ALA A 29 -16.03 0.86 10.90
CA ALA A 29 -16.30 -0.48 11.41
C ALA A 29 -17.65 -1.06 10.93
N ASP A 30 -18.59 -0.21 10.50
CA ASP A 30 -19.91 -0.57 10.00
C ASP A 30 -20.01 -0.57 8.47
N VAL A 31 -18.88 -0.45 7.75
CA VAL A 31 -18.87 -0.50 6.29
C VAL A 31 -19.45 -1.83 5.80
N THR A 32 -20.41 -1.74 4.88
CA THR A 32 -20.99 -2.93 4.25
C THR A 32 -20.10 -3.44 3.11
N GLU A 33 -20.21 -4.71 2.76
CA GLU A 33 -19.51 -5.27 1.59
C GLU A 33 -19.85 -4.52 0.29
N GLU A 34 -21.08 -4.02 0.16
CA GLU A 34 -21.50 -3.24 -1.00
C GLU A 34 -20.78 -1.88 -1.05
N GLN A 35 -20.69 -1.17 0.07
CA GLN A 35 -19.94 0.09 0.17
C GLN A 35 -18.45 -0.14 -0.10
N LEU A 36 -17.88 -1.22 0.44
CA LEU A 36 -16.48 -1.57 0.22
C LEU A 36 -16.19 -1.81 -1.27
N LYS A 37 -17.07 -2.55 -1.95
CA LYS A 37 -16.96 -2.78 -3.39
C LYS A 37 -17.08 -1.47 -4.18
N LYS A 38 -18.05 -0.62 -3.85
CA LYS A 38 -18.23 0.70 -4.46
C LYS A 38 -17.01 1.59 -4.25
N ALA A 39 -16.40 1.57 -3.07
CA ALA A 39 -15.17 2.30 -2.80
C ALA A 39 -14.01 1.80 -3.67
N GLY A 40 -13.84 0.49 -3.81
CA GLY A 40 -12.84 -0.09 -4.72
C GLY A 40 -13.05 0.30 -6.19
N GLU A 41 -14.30 0.43 -6.64
CA GLU A 41 -14.61 0.97 -7.97
C GLU A 41 -14.31 2.47 -8.07
N ALA A 42 -14.65 3.25 -7.04
CA ALA A 42 -14.37 4.69 -6.97
C ALA A 42 -12.86 4.97 -7.02
N PHE A 43 -12.06 4.23 -6.26
CA PHE A 43 -10.60 4.38 -6.25
C PHE A 43 -9.98 4.14 -7.63
N ARG A 44 -10.46 3.14 -8.36
CA ARG A 44 -9.98 2.86 -9.73
C ARG A 44 -10.34 3.95 -10.74
N ALA A 45 -11.33 4.78 -10.42
CA ALA A 45 -11.73 5.91 -11.25
C ALA A 45 -11.00 7.21 -10.91
N ILE A 46 -10.21 7.25 -9.83
CA ILE A 46 -9.41 8.42 -9.46
C ILE A 46 -8.23 8.54 -10.42
N GLU A 47 -8.14 9.66 -11.13
CA GLU A 47 -7.01 9.96 -12.00
C GLU A 47 -5.69 9.95 -11.19
N GLY A 48 -4.70 9.22 -11.67
CA GLY A 48 -3.41 9.06 -11.00
C GLY A 48 -3.32 7.88 -10.03
N VAL A 49 -4.37 7.08 -9.86
CA VAL A 49 -4.28 5.76 -9.21
C VAL A 49 -4.03 4.69 -10.27
N SER A 50 -2.91 3.99 -10.18
CA SER A 50 -2.50 2.96 -11.14
C SER A 50 -2.92 1.54 -10.73
N GLU A 51 -3.09 1.31 -9.42
CA GLU A 51 -3.43 -0.01 -8.88
C GLU A 51 -4.31 0.11 -7.64
N VAL A 52 -5.26 -0.83 -7.50
CA VAL A 52 -6.18 -0.93 -6.36
C VAL A 52 -6.34 -2.39 -5.98
N GLU A 53 -5.75 -2.76 -4.85
CA GLU A 53 -5.72 -4.11 -4.29
C GLU A 53 -6.51 -4.16 -2.99
N TYR A 54 -7.40 -5.14 -2.85
CA TYR A 54 -8.08 -5.41 -1.58
C TYR A 54 -7.23 -6.35 -0.73
N VAL A 55 -6.92 -5.93 0.49
CA VAL A 55 -6.13 -6.68 1.46
C VAL A 55 -7.06 -7.15 2.59
N PRO A 56 -7.38 -8.45 2.68
CA PRO A 56 -8.17 -8.99 3.79
C PRO A 56 -7.36 -8.95 5.10
N GLY A 57 -8.05 -8.94 6.24
CA GLY A 57 -7.41 -8.88 7.57
C GLY A 57 -6.40 -10.01 7.83
N GLU A 58 -6.66 -11.20 7.30
CA GLU A 58 -5.70 -12.33 7.34
C GLU A 58 -4.39 -12.03 6.61
N GLN A 59 -4.47 -11.43 5.42
CA GLN A 59 -3.28 -11.03 4.68
C GLN A 59 -2.57 -9.88 5.38
N ALA A 60 -3.31 -8.89 5.88
CA ALA A 60 -2.73 -7.76 6.62
C ALA A 60 -1.95 -8.23 7.86
N TRP A 61 -2.44 -9.28 8.53
CA TRP A 61 -1.74 -9.89 9.66
C TRP A 61 -0.49 -10.64 9.25
N ALA A 62 -0.57 -11.47 8.21
CA ALA A 62 0.59 -12.19 7.69
C ALA A 62 1.71 -11.21 7.27
N ASP A 63 1.36 -10.13 6.58
CA ASP A 63 2.31 -9.08 6.17
C ASP A 63 2.92 -8.38 7.40
N PHE A 64 2.10 -8.04 8.40
CA PHE A 64 2.57 -7.41 9.63
C PHE A 64 3.53 -8.30 10.41
N GLN A 65 3.22 -9.59 10.56
CA GLN A 65 4.11 -10.55 11.23
C GLN A 65 5.44 -10.67 10.48
N ALA A 66 5.39 -10.76 9.15
CA ALA A 66 6.58 -10.84 8.32
C ALA A 66 7.46 -9.59 8.40
N GLU A 67 6.87 -8.41 8.65
CA GLU A 67 7.59 -7.14 8.74
C GLU A 67 8.11 -6.85 10.15
N TYR A 68 7.27 -6.97 11.17
CA TYR A 68 7.59 -6.52 12.54
C TYR A 68 8.10 -7.62 13.46
N PHE A 69 7.82 -8.89 13.14
CA PHE A 69 8.26 -10.04 13.93
C PHE A 69 9.26 -10.91 13.18
N ALA A 70 9.87 -10.40 12.09
CA ALA A 70 10.88 -11.12 11.33
C ALA A 70 12.04 -11.61 12.21
N ASP A 71 12.49 -10.75 13.14
CA ASP A 71 13.61 -11.03 14.05
C ASP A 71 13.18 -11.82 15.30
N ASP A 72 11.88 -11.81 15.61
CA ASP A 72 11.32 -12.52 16.77
C ASP A 72 9.88 -13.03 16.50
N PRO A 73 9.74 -14.15 15.77
CA PRO A 73 8.43 -14.70 15.42
C PRO A 73 7.64 -15.24 16.62
N GLU A 74 8.27 -15.42 17.78
CA GLU A 74 7.58 -15.93 18.98
C GLU A 74 6.61 -14.88 19.56
N LEU A 75 6.87 -13.59 19.36
CA LEU A 75 5.96 -12.50 19.74
C LEU A 75 4.59 -12.63 19.04
N ALA A 76 4.59 -13.16 17.82
CA ALA A 76 3.35 -13.38 17.08
C ALA A 76 2.47 -14.48 17.70
N GLN A 77 3.08 -15.43 18.42
CA GLN A 77 2.38 -16.52 19.12
C GLN A 77 1.74 -16.07 20.44
N GLU A 78 2.04 -14.87 20.92
CA GLU A 78 1.37 -14.27 22.08
C GLU A 78 -0.09 -13.89 21.78
N PHE A 79 -0.46 -13.82 20.49
CA PHE A 79 -1.81 -13.53 20.04
C PHE A 79 -2.57 -14.83 19.73
N ASP A 80 -3.57 -15.15 20.55
CA ASP A 80 -4.44 -16.32 20.34
C ASP A 80 -5.30 -16.21 19.06
N GLU A 81 -5.64 -14.99 18.65
CA GLU A 81 -6.42 -14.66 17.45
C GLU A 81 -5.77 -13.52 16.66
N ASN A 82 -6.11 -13.39 15.37
CA ASN A 82 -5.60 -12.33 14.51
C ASN A 82 -6.10 -10.93 14.99
N PRO A 83 -5.22 -10.05 15.51
CA PRO A 83 -5.64 -8.73 15.99
C PRO A 83 -6.04 -7.77 14.86
N LEU A 84 -5.75 -8.11 13.60
CA LEU A 84 -6.06 -7.35 12.40
C LEU A 84 -7.18 -7.98 11.56
N ALA A 85 -7.94 -8.94 12.11
CA ALA A 85 -9.04 -9.61 11.39
C ALA A 85 -10.04 -8.61 10.78
N ASP A 86 -10.38 -7.55 11.53
CA ASP A 86 -11.29 -6.48 11.10
C ASP A 86 -10.55 -5.26 10.50
N SER A 87 -9.24 -5.37 10.24
CA SER A 87 -8.39 -4.30 9.68
C SER A 87 -8.10 -4.50 8.18
N PHE A 88 -9.06 -5.07 7.46
CA PHE A 88 -9.01 -5.09 6.00
C PHE A 88 -8.87 -3.67 5.44
N ASN A 89 -8.21 -3.55 4.30
CA ASN A 89 -7.92 -2.27 3.69
C ASN A 89 -7.81 -2.39 2.17
N TYR A 90 -7.83 -1.25 1.48
CA TYR A 90 -7.35 -1.18 0.11
C TYR A 90 -5.93 -0.62 0.08
N LYS A 91 -5.04 -1.30 -0.64
CA LYS A 91 -3.73 -0.79 -1.02
C LYS A 91 -3.83 -0.15 -2.40
N LEU A 92 -3.47 1.13 -2.48
CA LEU A 92 -3.51 1.93 -3.70
C LEU A 92 -2.09 2.33 -4.09
N THR A 93 -1.76 2.15 -5.37
CA THR A 93 -0.51 2.68 -5.94
C THR A 93 -0.81 3.97 -6.69
N VAL A 94 -0.13 5.05 -6.33
CA VAL A 94 -0.26 6.37 -6.98
C VAL A 94 0.86 6.55 -8.00
N GLU A 95 0.48 6.99 -9.19
CA GLU A 95 1.41 7.29 -10.28
C GLU A 95 2.39 8.40 -9.92
N LEU A 96 3.60 8.28 -10.47
CA LEU A 96 4.69 9.26 -10.30
C LEU A 96 4.33 10.67 -10.76
N SER A 97 3.55 10.73 -11.83
CA SER A 97 3.11 11.98 -12.47
C SER A 97 1.90 12.62 -11.78
N ALA A 98 1.23 11.90 -10.89
CA ALA A 98 -0.01 12.35 -10.26
C ALA A 98 0.26 13.32 -9.10
N ASN A 99 -0.67 14.24 -8.88
CA ASN A 99 -0.67 15.05 -7.68
C ASN A 99 -1.17 14.22 -6.50
N THR A 100 -0.25 13.65 -5.71
CA THR A 100 -0.59 12.77 -4.58
C THR A 100 -1.54 13.43 -3.58
N LYS A 101 -1.44 14.75 -3.38
CA LYS A 101 -2.32 15.44 -2.44
C LYS A 101 -3.76 15.43 -2.92
N GLU A 102 -3.99 15.70 -4.20
CA GLU A 102 -5.33 15.67 -4.80
C GLU A 102 -5.89 14.24 -4.84
N VAL A 103 -5.05 13.25 -5.17
CA VAL A 103 -5.42 11.83 -5.11
C VAL A 103 -5.83 11.43 -3.70
N ARG A 104 -5.05 11.82 -2.68
CA ARG A 104 -5.35 11.56 -1.27
C ARG A 104 -6.67 12.21 -0.85
N GLU A 105 -6.88 13.48 -1.18
CA GLU A 105 -8.13 14.18 -0.88
C GLU A 105 -9.32 13.50 -1.57
N ALA A 106 -9.17 13.02 -2.81
CA ALA A 106 -10.21 12.28 -3.50
C ALA A 106 -10.54 10.95 -2.82
N ILE A 107 -9.53 10.21 -2.35
CA ILE A 107 -9.70 8.96 -1.58
C ILE A 107 -10.41 9.23 -0.25
N GLU A 108 -9.99 10.25 0.50
CA GLU A 108 -10.56 10.61 1.81
C GLU A 108 -12.05 11.01 1.72
N ASN A 109 -12.51 11.46 0.55
CA ASN A 109 -13.91 11.80 0.31
C ASN A 109 -14.78 10.60 -0.14
N VAL A 110 -14.20 9.42 -0.33
CA VAL A 110 -14.99 8.22 -0.66
C VAL A 110 -15.76 7.74 0.57
N GLU A 111 -17.03 7.42 0.37
CA GLU A 111 -17.93 6.97 1.45
C GLU A 111 -17.35 5.77 2.23
N GLY A 112 -17.40 5.84 3.55
CA GLY A 112 -16.93 4.78 4.45
C GLY A 112 -15.43 4.78 4.68
N VAL A 113 -14.65 5.65 4.03
CA VAL A 113 -13.22 5.81 4.32
C VAL A 113 -13.04 6.52 5.65
N ARG A 114 -12.32 5.86 6.57
CA ARG A 114 -11.97 6.38 7.89
C ARG A 114 -10.58 7.02 7.92
N MET A 115 -9.64 6.42 7.21
CA MET A 115 -8.23 6.78 7.29
C MET A 115 -7.46 6.37 6.05
N VAL A 116 -6.55 7.25 5.61
CA VAL A 116 -5.58 6.97 4.56
C VAL A 116 -4.16 7.07 5.16
N SER A 117 -3.45 5.95 5.19
CA SER A 117 -2.09 5.84 5.70
C SER A 117 -1.09 5.75 4.55
N ASP A 118 0.05 6.42 4.67
CA ASP A 118 1.18 6.18 3.77
C ASP A 118 1.80 4.83 4.14
N LEU A 119 2.07 3.98 3.14
CA LEU A 119 2.92 2.83 3.36
C LEU A 119 4.34 3.36 3.54
N SER A 120 4.81 3.43 4.78
CA SER A 120 6.19 3.80 5.04
C SER A 120 7.09 2.74 4.43
N GLU A 121 7.86 3.10 3.40
CA GLU A 121 9.05 2.34 3.01
C GLU A 121 10.00 2.41 4.22
N LEU A 122 10.18 1.29 4.93
CA LEU A 122 11.22 1.18 5.95
C LEU A 122 12.55 1.59 5.29
N LYS A 123 13.22 2.57 5.91
CA LYS A 123 14.52 3.10 5.49
C LYS A 123 15.64 2.08 5.66
#